data_AF-A0A803K4H6-F1
#
_entry.id   AF-A0A803K4H6-F1
#
_cell.length_a   1.000
_cell.length_b   1.000
_cell.length_c   1.000
_cell.angle_alpha   90.00
_cell.angle_beta   90.00
_cell.angle_gamma   90.00
#
_symmetry.space_group_name_H-M   'P 1'
#
loop_
_entity.id
_entity.type
_entity.pdbx_description
1 polymer ?
#
loop_
_entity_poly.entity_id
_entity_poly.type
_entity_poly.pdbx_seq_one_letter_code
_entity_poly.pdbx_strand_id
1 'polypeptide(L)'
;MDTLQLALVFLSIVALHICIADETNQDYTWHIKKIPHIVSSDIVTLKNPSYEAELQLELNGTCGIECQRTLPPPSLADLEEYLSYETVFDNGTRTMTRVNVQGWHPETEMEGNKPKHSVRRKRQIYGTDSRFSISDKQFMTNYPFSTAVKLSTGCSGILISPKHALTAAHCIHDGKDYIKNGKKLRVGLLKVRSKRGGKRRKGSKRAKEDESEDADPPKKDRKQKRKSIQKRSAAAEELTNNLSGKERGSGAGKPSFQWTRVKAIQIPKGWYRDVSHNMSLDYDYAVLELKRPHKKKYMELGISPEADKMPGSRVHFSGFDEDRPGQLVYRFCRVSEESTDLFYQYCDAEPGSSGSGIYIRLKEPNKKKWRRKIIAIYSGHQWVDVNNQQQDYNVAVRITPLKYAQICYWIHGNHASCKQG
;
A
#
# COMPACT_ATOMS: atom_id res chain seq x y z
N MET A 1 -7.97 66.53 14.43
CA MET A 1 -7.64 65.22 15.04
C MET A 1 -6.25 65.34 15.62
N ASP A 2 -6.16 65.32 16.95
CA ASP A 2 -4.90 65.48 17.65
C ASP A 2 -3.94 64.33 17.33
N THR A 3 -2.64 64.62 17.30
CA THR A 3 -1.56 63.65 17.01
C THR A 3 -1.63 62.41 17.90
N LEU A 4 -2.18 62.55 19.12
CA LEU A 4 -2.43 61.45 20.05
C LEU A 4 -3.55 60.50 19.57
N GLN A 5 -4.61 61.02 18.94
CA GLN A 5 -5.68 60.21 18.37
C GLN A 5 -5.20 59.42 17.15
N LEU A 6 -4.36 60.03 16.31
CA LEU A 6 -3.78 59.33 15.16
C LEU A 6 -2.85 58.19 15.60
N ALA A 7 -2.04 58.40 16.65
CA ALA A 7 -1.17 57.38 17.21
C ALA A 7 -1.95 56.20 17.82
N LEU A 8 -3.06 56.47 18.52
CA LEU A 8 -3.93 55.43 19.08
C LEU A 8 -4.64 54.61 18.00
N VAL A 9 -5.06 55.25 16.89
CA VAL A 9 -5.63 54.54 15.73
C VAL A 9 -4.59 53.70 15.01
N PHE A 10 -3.35 54.18 14.87
CA PHE A 10 -2.27 53.37 14.31
C PHE A 10 -1.89 52.19 15.22
N LEU A 11 -1.82 52.39 16.54
CA LEU A 11 -1.57 51.31 17.49
C LEU A 11 -2.69 50.26 17.49
N SER A 12 -3.95 50.68 17.36
CA SER A 12 -5.07 49.74 17.29
C SER A 12 -5.09 48.97 15.98
N ILE A 13 -4.74 49.59 14.85
CA ILE A 13 -4.62 48.90 13.54
C ILE A 13 -3.46 47.91 13.57
N VAL A 14 -2.30 48.27 14.15
CA VAL A 14 -1.15 47.37 14.28
C VAL A 14 -1.44 46.24 15.27
N ALA A 15 -2.09 46.52 16.40
CA ALA A 15 -2.54 45.49 17.34
C ALA A 15 -3.57 44.55 16.69
N LEU A 16 -4.50 45.08 15.87
CA LEU A 16 -5.46 44.27 15.12
C LEU A 16 -4.74 43.39 14.07
N HIS A 17 -3.71 43.91 13.39
CA HIS A 17 -2.90 43.11 12.45
C HIS A 17 -2.04 42.05 13.15
N ILE A 18 -1.56 42.32 14.37
CA ILE A 18 -0.81 41.34 15.18
C ILE A 18 -1.75 40.27 15.76
N CYS A 19 -2.98 40.63 16.16
CA CYS A 19 -3.99 39.67 16.61
C CYS A 19 -4.54 38.81 15.45
N ILE A 20 -4.71 39.38 14.25
CA ILE A 20 -5.13 38.62 13.06
C ILE A 20 -4.01 37.68 12.55
N ALA A 21 -2.75 37.95 12.86
CA ALA A 21 -1.62 37.10 12.48
C ALA A 21 -1.52 35.78 13.30
N ASP A 22 -2.31 35.61 14.36
CA ASP A 22 -2.29 34.40 15.21
C ASP A 22 -3.48 33.45 14.95
N GLU A 23 -4.53 33.89 14.25
CA GLU A 23 -5.75 33.10 14.01
C GLU A 23 -5.74 32.20 12.76
N THR A 24 -4.62 32.11 12.02
CA THR A 24 -4.52 31.23 10.83
C THR A 24 -3.45 30.14 10.95
N ASN A 25 -3.00 29.83 12.17
CA ASN A 25 -2.12 28.70 12.39
C ASN A 25 -2.95 27.42 12.50
N GLN A 26 -3.41 26.89 11.35
CA GLN A 26 -4.00 25.55 11.31
C GLN A 26 -2.99 24.57 11.93
N ASP A 27 -3.33 24.02 13.11
CA ASP A 27 -2.41 23.17 13.86
C ASP A 27 -2.32 21.78 13.23
N TYR A 28 -1.42 21.63 12.26
CA TYR A 28 -1.15 20.36 11.59
C TYR A 28 -0.28 19.45 12.45
N THR A 29 -0.81 19.03 13.60
CA THR A 29 -0.16 18.14 14.55
C THR A 29 -0.83 16.77 14.60
N TRP A 30 -0.02 15.75 14.91
CA TRP A 30 -0.56 14.45 15.26
C TRP A 30 -1.22 14.52 16.63
N HIS A 31 -2.54 14.39 16.68
CA HIS A 31 -3.26 14.25 17.94
C HIS A 31 -3.18 12.81 18.45
N ILE A 32 -2.88 12.65 19.73
CA ILE A 32 -2.87 11.34 20.39
C ILE A 32 -4.31 11.02 20.76
N LYS A 33 -4.86 9.95 20.18
CA LYS A 33 -6.21 9.46 20.52
C LYS A 33 -6.12 8.21 21.41
N LYS A 34 -7.06 8.09 22.36
CA LYS A 34 -7.26 6.85 23.11
C LYS A 34 -7.90 5.83 22.19
N ILE A 35 -7.39 4.60 22.23
CA ILE A 35 -7.80 3.53 21.30
C ILE A 35 -8.73 2.55 22.02
N PRO A 36 -9.83 2.11 21.38
CA PRO A 36 -10.68 1.05 21.92
C PRO A 36 -9.92 -0.28 22.00
N HIS A 37 -10.36 -1.16 22.88
CA HIS A 37 -9.72 -2.46 23.09
C HIS A 37 -10.48 -3.54 22.33
N ILE A 38 -9.78 -4.33 21.51
CA ILE A 38 -10.36 -5.44 20.74
C ILE A 38 -9.87 -6.76 21.34
N VAL A 39 -10.62 -7.37 22.24
CA VAL A 39 -10.15 -8.56 22.96
C VAL A 39 -10.59 -9.83 22.23
N SER A 40 -9.68 -10.76 21.96
CA SER A 40 -10.05 -12.08 21.42
C SER A 40 -10.89 -12.85 22.45
N SER A 41 -12.11 -13.25 22.06
CA SER A 41 -13.01 -14.03 22.91
C SER A 41 -12.85 -15.53 22.67
N ASP A 42 -13.06 -15.97 21.43
CA ASP A 42 -12.98 -17.38 21.03
C ASP A 42 -12.15 -17.56 19.75
N ILE A 43 -11.51 -18.73 19.62
CA ILE A 43 -10.82 -19.14 18.39
C ILE A 43 -11.38 -20.48 17.94
N VAL A 44 -11.97 -20.51 16.74
CA VAL A 44 -12.58 -21.70 16.14
C VAL A 44 -11.81 -22.11 14.90
N THR A 45 -11.49 -23.39 14.77
CA THR A 45 -10.87 -23.92 13.54
C THR A 45 -11.93 -24.08 12.45
N LEU A 46 -11.63 -23.59 11.25
CA LEU A 46 -12.51 -23.69 10.07
C LEU A 46 -11.98 -24.71 9.07
N LYS A 47 -12.80 -25.07 8.09
CA LYS A 47 -12.36 -25.84 6.92
C LYS A 47 -11.29 -25.05 6.15
N ASN A 48 -10.25 -25.75 5.71
CA ASN A 48 -9.18 -25.15 4.90
C ASN A 48 -9.77 -24.46 3.65
N PRO A 49 -9.18 -23.33 3.19
CA PRO A 49 -9.66 -22.65 1.99
C PRO A 49 -9.51 -23.52 0.75
N SER A 50 -10.46 -23.39 -0.18
CA SER A 50 -10.42 -24.06 -1.50
C SER A 50 -9.40 -23.40 -2.43
N TYR A 51 -9.16 -22.09 -2.27
CA TYR A 51 -8.34 -21.30 -3.18
C TYR A 51 -8.88 -21.34 -4.62
N GLU A 52 -10.17 -21.09 -4.80
CA GLU A 52 -10.83 -21.13 -6.11
C GLU A 52 -11.14 -19.73 -6.66
N ALA A 53 -11.07 -18.69 -5.81
CA ALA A 53 -11.42 -17.35 -6.22
C ALA A 53 -10.45 -16.75 -7.26
N GLU A 54 -11.01 -15.94 -8.15
CA GLU A 54 -10.24 -15.16 -9.11
C GLU A 54 -9.95 -13.77 -8.56
N LEU A 55 -8.81 -13.21 -8.94
CA LEU A 55 -8.45 -11.87 -8.50
C LEU A 55 -9.31 -10.85 -9.26
N GLN A 56 -10.21 -10.18 -8.53
CA GLN A 56 -10.98 -9.05 -9.04
C GLN A 56 -10.29 -7.75 -8.64
N LEU A 57 -9.68 -7.07 -9.61
CA LEU A 57 -9.00 -5.78 -9.39
C LEU A 57 -9.97 -4.60 -9.45
N GLU A 58 -11.17 -4.81 -10.01
CA GLU A 58 -12.28 -3.87 -10.00
C GLU A 58 -13.34 -4.40 -9.04
N LEU A 59 -13.76 -3.57 -8.08
CA LEU A 59 -14.82 -3.93 -7.14
C LEU A 59 -16.13 -3.37 -7.68
N ASN A 60 -17.17 -4.19 -7.73
CA ASN A 60 -18.47 -3.80 -8.27
C ASN A 60 -19.48 -3.59 -7.14
N GLY A 61 -20.32 -2.57 -7.28
CA GLY A 61 -21.62 -2.48 -6.60
C GLY A 61 -21.55 -2.33 -5.08
N THR A 62 -20.90 -1.28 -4.60
CA THR A 62 -20.76 -1.01 -3.16
C THR A 62 -21.50 0.26 -2.77
N CYS A 63 -21.89 0.35 -1.50
CA CYS A 63 -22.59 1.49 -0.94
C CYS A 63 -21.77 2.78 -1.15
N GLY A 64 -22.32 3.71 -1.94
CA GLY A 64 -21.70 5.00 -2.23
C GLY A 64 -21.74 6.00 -1.06
N ILE A 65 -21.22 7.21 -1.27
CA ILE A 65 -21.17 8.30 -0.26
C ILE A 65 -22.56 8.56 0.34
N GLU A 66 -23.61 8.62 -0.48
CA GLU A 66 -24.97 8.90 -0.02
C GLU A 66 -25.54 7.77 0.83
N CYS A 67 -25.40 6.53 0.34
CA CYS A 67 -25.82 5.35 1.06
C CYS A 67 -25.12 5.30 2.43
N GLN A 68 -23.80 5.52 2.49
CA GLN A 68 -23.04 5.52 3.74
C GLN A 68 -23.48 6.61 4.72
N ARG A 69 -23.92 7.78 4.24
CA ARG A 69 -24.47 8.85 5.10
C ARG A 69 -25.82 8.50 5.70
N THR A 70 -26.60 7.66 5.03
CA THR A 70 -27.95 7.25 5.47
C THR A 70 -27.98 5.98 6.29
N LEU A 71 -26.91 5.18 6.26
CA LEU A 71 -26.84 3.94 7.02
C LEU A 71 -26.82 4.26 8.52
N PRO A 72 -27.62 3.55 9.33
CA PRO A 72 -27.53 3.68 10.78
C PRO A 72 -26.13 3.25 11.23
N PRO A 73 -25.58 3.87 12.29
CA PRO A 73 -24.33 3.41 12.86
C PRO A 73 -24.48 1.94 13.31
N PRO A 74 -23.46 1.10 13.10
CA PRO A 74 -23.52 -0.30 13.46
C PRO A 74 -23.72 -0.46 14.97
N SER A 75 -24.49 -1.47 15.38
CA SER A 75 -24.58 -1.83 16.79
C SER A 75 -23.24 -2.38 17.29
N LEU A 76 -23.07 -2.48 18.62
CA LEU A 76 -21.87 -3.09 19.19
C LEU A 76 -21.69 -4.55 18.70
N ALA A 77 -22.78 -5.30 18.58
CA ALA A 77 -22.76 -6.67 18.08
C ALA A 77 -22.33 -6.74 16.61
N ASP A 78 -22.83 -5.81 15.78
CA ASP A 78 -22.41 -5.69 14.39
C ASP A 78 -20.91 -5.39 14.31
N LEU A 79 -20.40 -4.46 15.12
CA LEU A 79 -18.97 -4.13 15.17
C LEU A 79 -18.11 -5.31 15.60
N GLU A 80 -18.53 -6.04 16.64
CA GLU A 80 -17.84 -7.26 17.10
C GLU A 80 -17.83 -8.34 16.02
N GLU A 81 -18.93 -8.48 15.28
CA GLU A 81 -19.00 -9.38 14.13
C GLU A 81 -18.07 -8.92 13.00
N TYR A 82 -18.08 -7.64 12.61
CA TYR A 82 -17.27 -7.12 11.52
C TYR A 82 -15.77 -7.15 11.84
N LEU A 83 -15.40 -6.91 13.10
CA LEU A 83 -14.03 -6.93 13.60
C LEU A 83 -13.55 -8.32 14.04
N SER A 84 -14.43 -9.31 14.12
CA SER A 84 -14.01 -10.71 14.15
C SER A 84 -13.24 -11.00 12.86
N TYR A 85 -12.30 -11.94 12.87
CA TYR A 85 -11.39 -12.07 11.72
C TYR A 85 -10.93 -13.50 11.50
N GLU A 86 -10.63 -13.78 10.24
CA GLU A 86 -10.01 -15.04 9.86
C GLU A 86 -8.50 -14.93 9.82
N THR A 87 -7.83 -15.99 10.27
CA THR A 87 -6.39 -16.19 10.06
C THR A 87 -6.15 -17.45 9.25
N VAL A 88 -5.46 -17.30 8.12
CA VAL A 88 -4.96 -18.42 7.30
C VAL A 88 -3.45 -18.50 7.42
N PHE A 89 -2.96 -19.67 7.81
CA PHE A 89 -1.54 -19.94 8.04
C PHE A 89 -0.90 -20.60 6.81
N ASP A 90 0.44 -20.57 6.73
CA ASP A 90 1.20 -21.15 5.62
C ASP A 90 1.11 -22.68 5.51
N ASN A 91 0.72 -23.35 6.59
CA ASN A 91 0.38 -24.78 6.59
C ASN A 91 -1.02 -25.08 6.01
N GLY A 92 -1.81 -24.04 5.71
CA GLY A 92 -3.17 -24.13 5.17
C GLY A 92 -4.28 -24.15 6.21
N THR A 93 -3.96 -24.21 7.51
CA THR A 93 -4.95 -24.13 8.58
C THR A 93 -5.65 -22.77 8.55
N ARG A 94 -6.96 -22.78 8.77
CA ARG A 94 -7.82 -21.60 8.84
C ARG A 94 -8.50 -21.54 10.20
N THR A 95 -8.50 -20.36 10.81
CA THR A 95 -9.15 -20.12 12.09
C THR A 95 -9.99 -18.86 12.02
N MET A 96 -11.12 -18.85 12.73
CA MET A 96 -11.95 -17.67 12.99
C MET A 96 -11.69 -17.23 14.43
N THR A 97 -11.27 -15.98 14.62
CA THR A 97 -11.16 -15.37 15.94
C THR A 97 -12.33 -14.42 16.14
N ARG A 98 -13.15 -14.71 17.14
CA ARG A 98 -14.20 -13.79 17.60
C ARG A 98 -13.58 -12.74 18.51
N VAL A 99 -14.14 -11.54 18.47
CA VAL A 99 -13.62 -10.41 19.27
C VAL A 99 -14.74 -9.71 20.01
N ASN A 100 -14.38 -9.12 21.15
CA ASN A 100 -15.24 -8.23 21.91
C ASN A 100 -14.64 -6.82 21.88
N VAL A 101 -15.48 -5.80 21.71
CA VAL A 101 -15.05 -4.40 21.63
C VAL A 101 -15.32 -3.72 22.98
N GLN A 102 -14.26 -3.21 23.61
CA GLN A 102 -14.34 -2.58 24.93
C GLN A 102 -13.88 -1.11 24.88
N GLY A 103 -14.56 -0.25 25.64
CA GLY A 103 -14.22 1.17 25.76
C GLY A 103 -14.48 1.98 24.49
N TRP A 104 -15.40 1.52 23.64
CA TRP A 104 -15.88 2.25 22.47
C TRP A 104 -17.23 2.92 22.81
N HIS A 105 -17.32 4.22 22.58
CA HIS A 105 -18.54 5.01 22.74
C HIS A 105 -18.81 5.77 21.43
N PRO A 106 -19.96 5.54 20.76
CA PRO A 106 -20.26 6.15 19.46
C PRO A 106 -20.43 7.69 19.50
N GLU A 107 -20.73 8.27 20.67
CA GLU A 107 -21.20 9.65 20.80
C GLU A 107 -20.12 10.74 20.60
N THR A 108 -18.83 10.39 20.50
CA THR A 108 -17.74 11.39 20.43
C THR A 108 -17.28 11.73 18.99
N GLU A 109 -17.89 11.17 17.95
CA GLU A 109 -17.43 11.34 16.55
C GLU A 109 -18.39 12.14 15.64
N MET A 110 -19.51 12.69 16.15
CA MET A 110 -20.57 13.32 15.34
C MET A 110 -20.68 14.87 15.41
N GLU A 111 -19.62 15.60 15.74
CA GLU A 111 -19.62 17.07 15.59
C GLU A 111 -18.64 17.51 14.48
N GLY A 112 -19.13 17.68 13.25
CA GLY A 112 -18.27 18.12 12.15
C GLY A 112 -18.88 18.22 10.74
N ASN A 113 -19.86 19.11 10.57
CA ASN A 113 -20.17 19.92 9.38
C ASN A 113 -20.45 19.32 7.97
N LYS A 114 -21.42 19.96 7.31
CA LYS A 114 -21.89 19.71 5.94
C LYS A 114 -20.87 20.17 4.89
N PRO A 115 -20.57 19.38 3.85
CA PRO A 115 -19.66 19.79 2.78
C PRO A 115 -20.32 20.78 1.79
N LYS A 116 -19.54 21.74 1.29
CA LYS A 116 -19.90 22.62 0.17
C LYS A 116 -19.38 22.04 -1.15
N HIS A 117 -20.27 21.99 -2.14
CA HIS A 117 -20.01 21.45 -3.47
C HIS A 117 -19.11 22.32 -4.36
N SER A 118 -18.28 21.66 -5.17
CA SER A 118 -17.90 22.13 -6.50
C SER A 118 -17.62 20.93 -7.42
N VAL A 119 -18.25 20.92 -8.59
CA VAL A 119 -18.28 19.82 -9.56
C VAL A 119 -17.31 20.07 -10.71
N ARG A 120 -16.50 19.08 -11.09
CA ARG A 120 -16.20 18.76 -12.52
C ARG A 120 -15.59 17.36 -12.71
N ARG A 121 -15.87 16.80 -13.91
CA ARG A 121 -15.95 15.36 -14.25
C ARG A 121 -14.70 14.72 -14.90
N LYS A 122 -14.60 13.37 -14.73
CA LYS A 122 -14.07 12.27 -15.57
C LYS A 122 -12.59 11.76 -15.44
N ARG A 123 -12.45 10.43 -15.22
CA ARG A 123 -11.42 9.42 -15.66
C ARG A 123 -10.45 8.87 -14.58
N GLN A 124 -10.13 7.56 -14.67
CA GLN A 124 -9.15 6.78 -13.87
C GLN A 124 -7.69 7.28 -13.92
N ILE A 125 -7.40 8.16 -14.88
CA ILE A 125 -6.32 9.15 -14.83
C ILE A 125 -7.01 10.52 -15.00
N TYR A 126 -6.99 11.34 -13.96
CA TYR A 126 -7.68 12.61 -13.85
C TYR A 126 -6.92 13.68 -14.63
N GLY A 127 -7.34 13.92 -15.87
CA GLY A 127 -6.70 14.91 -16.73
C GLY A 127 -5.32 14.45 -17.21
N THR A 128 -4.26 15.14 -16.80
CA THR A 128 -2.88 14.79 -17.18
C THR A 128 -2.31 13.81 -16.15
N ASP A 129 -1.74 12.69 -16.60
CA ASP A 129 -1.13 11.67 -15.74
C ASP A 129 -0.08 12.30 -14.79
N SER A 130 -0.46 12.40 -13.52
CA SER A 130 0.34 12.96 -12.43
C SER A 130 1.21 11.90 -11.74
N ARG A 131 1.27 10.66 -12.26
CA ARG A 131 2.05 9.58 -11.68
C ARG A 131 3.52 9.69 -12.05
N PHE A 132 4.38 9.73 -11.03
CA PHE A 132 5.83 9.82 -11.17
C PHE A 132 6.47 8.45 -11.02
N SER A 133 7.09 7.94 -12.08
CA SER A 133 7.94 6.75 -11.98
C SER A 133 9.24 7.09 -11.27
N ILE A 134 9.49 6.46 -10.13
CA ILE A 134 10.74 6.59 -9.38
C ILE A 134 11.77 5.66 -10.00
N SER A 135 12.60 6.21 -10.89
CA SER A 135 13.70 5.50 -11.55
C SER A 135 15.03 5.60 -10.79
N ASP A 136 15.21 6.67 -10.01
CA ASP A 136 16.42 6.91 -9.25
C ASP A 136 16.55 5.94 -8.07
N LYS A 137 17.71 5.29 -8.02
CA LYS A 137 18.01 4.21 -7.07
C LYS A 137 18.04 4.67 -5.62
N GLN A 138 18.50 5.90 -5.39
CA GLN A 138 18.54 6.48 -4.06
C GLN A 138 17.11 6.70 -3.56
N PHE A 139 16.21 7.23 -4.39
CA PHE A 139 14.81 7.38 -3.98
C PHE A 139 14.11 6.03 -3.79
N MET A 140 14.25 5.08 -4.72
CA MET A 140 13.61 3.75 -4.62
C MET A 140 13.99 2.97 -3.34
N THR A 141 15.20 3.18 -2.83
CA THR A 141 15.73 2.44 -1.69
C THR A 141 15.64 3.19 -0.36
N ASN A 142 15.20 4.45 -0.39
CA ASN A 142 15.04 5.29 0.79
C ASN A 142 13.58 5.44 1.21
N TYR A 143 13.40 5.73 2.49
CA TYR A 143 12.11 6.08 3.05
C TYR A 143 11.62 7.44 2.50
N PRO A 144 10.34 7.59 2.15
CA PRO A 144 9.23 6.66 2.39
C PRO A 144 9.07 5.58 1.31
N PHE A 145 9.61 5.76 0.12
CA PHE A 145 9.37 4.89 -1.05
C PHE A 145 9.76 3.42 -0.84
N SER A 146 10.81 3.18 -0.06
CA SER A 146 11.29 1.83 0.25
C SER A 146 10.31 0.97 1.05
N THR A 147 9.25 1.56 1.61
CA THR A 147 8.21 0.83 2.36
C THR A 147 7.17 0.19 1.45
N ALA A 148 7.06 0.60 0.20
CA ALA A 148 6.15 0.00 -0.76
C ALA A 148 6.59 -1.43 -1.12
N VAL A 149 5.63 -2.35 -1.21
CA VAL A 149 5.86 -3.75 -1.58
C VAL A 149 4.95 -4.18 -2.72
N LYS A 150 5.40 -5.18 -3.48
CA LYS A 150 4.59 -5.84 -4.52
C LYS A 150 4.09 -7.17 -3.98
N LEU A 151 2.82 -7.48 -4.13
CA LEU A 151 2.30 -8.83 -3.88
C LEU A 151 2.47 -9.68 -5.14
N SER A 152 2.68 -10.98 -4.97
CA SER A 152 2.77 -11.91 -6.11
C SER A 152 1.47 -12.06 -6.89
N THR A 153 0.38 -11.48 -6.40
CA THR A 153 -0.94 -11.43 -7.01
C THR A 153 -1.05 -10.33 -8.06
N GLY A 154 -0.10 -9.38 -8.07
CA GLY A 154 -0.23 -8.17 -8.89
C GLY A 154 -0.65 -6.94 -8.09
N CYS A 155 -1.07 -7.09 -6.83
CA CYS A 155 -1.33 -5.94 -5.96
C CYS A 155 -0.06 -5.28 -5.40
N SER A 156 -0.26 -4.16 -4.73
CA SER A 156 0.72 -3.42 -3.93
C SER A 156 0.43 -3.57 -2.43
N GLY A 157 1.30 -3.03 -1.61
CA GLY A 157 1.18 -3.06 -0.16
C GLY A 157 2.18 -2.10 0.49
N ILE A 158 2.16 -2.04 1.82
CA ILE A 158 3.11 -1.22 2.59
C ILE A 158 3.65 -1.96 3.82
N LEU A 159 4.94 -1.81 4.10
CA LEU A 159 5.58 -2.34 5.31
C LEU A 159 5.17 -1.52 6.54
N ILE A 160 4.59 -2.20 7.52
CA ILE A 160 4.07 -1.61 8.78
C ILE A 160 4.83 -2.07 10.03
N SER A 161 5.66 -3.11 9.90
CA SER A 161 6.61 -3.55 10.93
C SER A 161 7.69 -4.44 10.29
N PRO A 162 8.74 -4.88 11.00
CA PRO A 162 9.77 -5.76 10.44
C PRO A 162 9.24 -7.08 9.86
N LYS A 163 8.05 -7.52 10.30
CA LYS A 163 7.43 -8.79 9.91
C LYS A 163 6.03 -8.63 9.32
N HIS A 164 5.53 -7.42 9.07
CA HIS A 164 4.15 -7.25 8.61
C HIS A 164 4.05 -6.29 7.43
N ALA A 165 3.18 -6.64 6.48
CA ALA A 165 2.74 -5.76 5.41
C ALA A 165 1.22 -5.59 5.45
N LEU A 166 0.76 -4.36 5.20
CA LEU A 166 -0.65 -4.01 5.02
C LEU A 166 -0.97 -3.99 3.52
N THR A 167 -2.16 -4.46 3.16
CA THR A 167 -2.69 -4.50 1.79
C THR A 167 -4.22 -4.40 1.82
N ALA A 168 -4.85 -4.29 0.66
CA ALA A 168 -6.30 -4.46 0.52
C ALA A 168 -6.68 -5.96 0.64
N ALA A 169 -7.88 -6.25 1.14
CA ALA A 169 -8.36 -7.62 1.32
C ALA A 169 -8.71 -8.29 -0.02
N HIS A 170 -9.25 -7.54 -0.98
CA HIS A 170 -9.56 -8.08 -2.31
C HIS A 170 -8.34 -8.57 -3.07
N CYS A 171 -7.14 -8.11 -2.71
CA CYS A 171 -5.88 -8.59 -3.26
C CYS A 171 -5.58 -10.06 -2.96
N ILE A 172 -6.34 -10.68 -2.06
CA ILE A 172 -6.13 -12.04 -1.55
C ILE A 172 -7.42 -12.85 -1.33
N HIS A 173 -8.59 -12.21 -1.31
CA HIS A 173 -9.88 -12.84 -1.01
C HIS A 173 -11.02 -12.13 -1.75
N ASP A 174 -11.93 -12.82 -2.40
CA ASP A 174 -13.01 -12.19 -3.21
C ASP A 174 -14.27 -11.81 -2.39
N GLY A 175 -14.25 -12.11 -1.09
CA GLY A 175 -15.37 -11.94 -0.17
C GLY A 175 -16.14 -13.25 0.10
N LYS A 176 -15.73 -14.36 -0.53
CA LYS A 176 -16.23 -15.72 -0.28
C LYS A 176 -15.10 -16.74 -0.07
N ASP A 177 -14.06 -16.69 -0.90
CA ASP A 177 -12.89 -17.57 -0.80
C ASP A 177 -11.58 -16.83 -1.09
N TYR A 178 -10.47 -17.46 -0.70
CA TYR A 178 -9.13 -17.00 -1.00
C TYR A 178 -8.80 -17.21 -2.48
N ILE A 179 -8.00 -16.32 -3.05
CA ILE A 179 -7.65 -16.40 -4.48
C ILE A 179 -6.75 -17.61 -4.81
N LYS A 180 -6.83 -18.13 -6.04
CA LYS A 180 -6.08 -19.32 -6.53
C LYS A 180 -4.61 -19.40 -6.14
N ASN A 181 -3.90 -18.27 -6.12
CA ASN A 181 -2.47 -18.22 -5.78
C ASN A 181 -2.17 -17.79 -4.33
N GLY A 182 -3.19 -17.67 -3.48
CA GLY A 182 -3.09 -17.22 -2.08
C GLY A 182 -2.23 -18.15 -1.21
N LYS A 183 -2.31 -19.47 -1.41
CA LYS A 183 -1.52 -20.44 -0.62
C LYS A 183 0.00 -20.25 -0.75
N LYS A 184 0.45 -19.70 -1.88
CA LYS A 184 1.87 -19.44 -2.17
C LYS A 184 2.16 -17.94 -2.23
N LEU A 185 1.34 -17.12 -1.57
CA LEU A 185 1.47 -15.67 -1.56
C LEU A 185 2.87 -15.24 -1.11
N ARG A 186 3.43 -14.29 -1.86
CA ARG A 186 4.72 -13.68 -1.58
C ARG A 186 4.61 -12.17 -1.58
N VAL A 187 5.43 -11.55 -0.73
CA VAL A 187 5.62 -10.11 -0.67
C VAL A 187 7.02 -9.78 -1.17
N GLY A 188 7.09 -8.90 -2.16
CA GLY A 188 8.29 -8.50 -2.88
C GLY A 188 8.76 -7.14 -2.43
N LEU A 189 9.95 -7.10 -1.81
CA LEU A 189 10.59 -5.86 -1.39
C LEU A 189 11.52 -5.39 -2.51
N LEU A 190 11.34 -4.15 -2.98
CA LEU A 190 12.15 -3.61 -4.06
C LEU A 190 13.63 -3.50 -3.66
N LYS A 191 14.51 -4.02 -4.52
CA LYS A 191 15.95 -4.04 -4.33
C LYS A 191 16.65 -3.68 -5.62
N VAL A 192 17.54 -2.70 -5.51
CA VAL A 192 18.45 -2.33 -6.57
C VAL A 192 19.76 -3.08 -6.36
N ARG A 193 20.18 -3.88 -7.35
CA ARG A 193 21.52 -4.48 -7.32
C ARG A 193 22.55 -3.40 -7.67
N SER A 194 23.42 -3.07 -6.72
CA SER A 194 24.71 -2.46 -7.06
C SER A 194 25.55 -3.53 -7.76
N LYS A 195 26.10 -3.25 -8.95
CA LYS A 195 27.20 -4.05 -9.51
C LYS A 195 28.35 -3.97 -8.51
N ARG A 196 28.43 -4.88 -7.54
CA ARG A 196 29.70 -5.14 -6.86
C ARG A 196 30.62 -5.69 -7.95
N GLY A 197 31.67 -4.93 -8.27
CA GLY A 197 32.67 -5.30 -9.27
C GLY A 197 33.03 -6.77 -9.11
N GLY A 198 33.03 -7.48 -10.25
CA GLY A 198 33.35 -8.90 -10.27
C GLY A 198 34.60 -9.15 -9.46
N LYS A 199 34.49 -9.98 -8.43
CA LYS A 199 35.66 -10.62 -7.83
C LYS A 199 36.29 -11.40 -8.96
N ARG A 200 37.29 -10.81 -9.63
CA ARG A 200 38.18 -11.51 -10.56
C ARG A 200 38.64 -12.75 -9.79
N ARG A 201 38.17 -13.92 -10.21
CA ARG A 201 38.79 -15.18 -9.82
C ARG A 201 40.23 -15.05 -10.29
N LYS A 202 41.11 -14.74 -9.35
CA LYS A 202 42.56 -14.68 -9.53
C LYS A 202 42.95 -16.08 -10.00
N GLY A 203 43.17 -16.24 -11.30
CA GLY A 203 43.67 -17.48 -11.86
C GLY A 203 44.94 -17.85 -11.11
N SER A 204 44.94 -19.03 -10.48
CA SER A 204 46.16 -19.54 -9.89
C SER A 204 47.13 -19.86 -11.02
N LYS A 205 48.28 -19.21 -10.90
CA LYS A 205 49.49 -19.30 -11.68
C LYS A 205 49.76 -20.71 -12.25
N ARG A 206 50.11 -20.72 -13.54
CA ARG A 206 50.97 -21.74 -14.17
C ARG A 206 52.27 -21.84 -13.38
N ALA A 207 52.68 -23.07 -13.06
CA ALA A 207 54.05 -23.41 -12.71
C ALA A 207 54.67 -24.14 -13.91
N LYS A 208 55.76 -23.56 -14.45
CA LYS A 208 56.92 -24.24 -15.06
C LYS A 208 57.66 -24.94 -13.89
N GLU A 209 58.36 -26.06 -13.97
CA GLU A 209 59.26 -26.73 -14.95
C GLU A 209 59.26 -28.24 -14.54
N ASP A 210 59.60 -29.24 -15.36
CA ASP A 210 60.94 -29.62 -15.80
C ASP A 210 60.88 -30.67 -16.94
N GLU A 211 61.95 -30.73 -17.72
CA GLU A 211 62.24 -31.64 -18.83
C GLU A 211 62.70 -33.03 -18.37
N SER A 212 62.35 -34.08 -19.13
CA SER A 212 63.24 -35.20 -19.44
C SER A 212 62.75 -35.97 -20.66
N GLU A 213 63.69 -36.29 -21.55
CA GLU A 213 63.59 -36.97 -22.84
C GLU A 213 63.13 -38.43 -22.71
N ASP A 214 62.32 -38.94 -23.67
CA ASP A 214 62.70 -40.06 -24.56
C ASP A 214 61.54 -40.61 -25.43
N ALA A 215 61.90 -40.91 -26.68
CA ALA A 215 61.33 -41.86 -27.66
C ALA A 215 59.96 -41.63 -28.39
N ASP A 216 60.03 -41.76 -29.71
CA ASP A 216 59.00 -41.72 -30.78
C ASP A 216 58.45 -43.15 -31.10
N PRO A 217 57.56 -43.38 -32.09
CA PRO A 217 56.09 -43.30 -32.10
C PRO A 217 55.39 -44.68 -32.32
N PRO A 218 54.04 -44.74 -32.53
CA PRO A 218 53.62 -44.82 -33.94
C PRO A 218 52.28 -44.14 -34.32
N LYS A 219 52.21 -43.90 -35.63
CA LYS A 219 51.12 -43.43 -36.51
C LYS A 219 49.75 -44.10 -36.28
N LYS A 220 48.67 -43.35 -36.53
CA LYS A 220 47.56 -43.73 -37.46
C LYS A 220 46.56 -42.58 -37.65
N ASP A 221 46.55 -42.03 -38.87
CA ASP A 221 45.40 -42.02 -39.79
C ASP A 221 43.99 -41.85 -39.21
N ARG A 222 43.32 -40.73 -39.51
CA ARG A 222 42.40 -40.60 -40.68
C ARG A 222 41.38 -39.45 -40.53
N LYS A 223 41.27 -38.72 -41.65
CA LYS A 223 40.04 -38.17 -42.27
C LYS A 223 39.40 -36.90 -41.70
N GLN A 224 39.74 -35.81 -42.40
CA GLN A 224 38.78 -34.90 -43.04
C GLN A 224 37.44 -35.58 -43.41
N LYS A 225 36.31 -34.93 -43.12
CA LYS A 225 35.44 -34.44 -44.21
C LYS A 225 34.46 -33.36 -43.76
N ARG A 226 34.36 -32.38 -44.65
CA ARG A 226 33.52 -31.18 -44.64
C ARG A 226 32.07 -31.51 -45.05
N LYS A 227 31.17 -30.64 -44.57
CA LYS A 227 29.96 -30.09 -45.21
C LYS A 227 28.82 -31.04 -45.59
N SER A 228 27.62 -30.71 -45.11
CA SER A 228 26.49 -30.46 -46.00
C SER A 228 25.43 -29.55 -45.35
N ILE A 229 24.97 -28.61 -46.16
CA ILE A 229 23.81 -27.75 -45.98
C ILE A 229 22.61 -28.53 -46.52
N GLN A 230 21.50 -28.57 -45.80
CA GLN A 230 20.19 -28.68 -46.45
C GLN A 230 19.07 -28.05 -45.60
N LYS A 231 18.45 -27.02 -46.18
CA LYS A 231 17.20 -26.36 -45.79
C LYS A 231 16.01 -27.27 -46.14
N ARG A 232 14.98 -27.27 -45.29
CA ARG A 232 13.52 -27.34 -45.58
C ARG A 232 12.80 -27.02 -44.25
N SER A 233 12.36 -25.79 -44.02
CA SER A 233 11.05 -25.18 -44.36
C SER A 233 9.86 -25.76 -43.56
N ALA A 234 9.40 -25.04 -42.53
CA ALA A 234 7.99 -24.71 -42.27
C ALA A 234 7.84 -23.87 -40.98
N ALA A 235 7.35 -22.63 -41.16
CA ALA A 235 6.50 -21.80 -40.29
C ALA A 235 6.65 -21.82 -38.75
N ALA A 236 7.02 -20.69 -38.14
CA ALA A 236 6.06 -19.69 -37.62
C ALA A 236 6.75 -18.68 -36.67
N GLU A 237 6.72 -17.41 -37.09
CA GLU A 237 6.72 -16.16 -36.31
C GLU A 237 7.43 -16.08 -34.94
N GLU A 238 8.65 -15.52 -34.94
CA GLU A 238 9.13 -14.67 -33.85
C GLU A 238 10.24 -13.73 -34.36
N LEU A 239 9.88 -12.49 -34.74
CA LEU A 239 10.72 -11.28 -34.76
C LEU A 239 9.88 -10.14 -35.36
N THR A 240 9.49 -9.08 -34.64
CA THR A 240 10.31 -7.94 -34.26
C THR A 240 9.38 -6.96 -33.52
N ASN A 241 9.80 -6.30 -32.45
CA ASN A 241 10.33 -4.95 -32.59
C ASN A 241 11.25 -4.59 -31.43
N ASN A 242 12.55 -4.70 -31.70
CA ASN A 242 13.54 -3.77 -31.17
C ASN A 242 13.57 -2.55 -32.10
N LEU A 243 13.03 -1.43 -31.65
CA LEU A 243 13.45 -0.11 -32.14
C LEU A 243 13.87 0.73 -30.94
N SER A 244 15.11 1.20 -31.07
CA SER A 244 15.96 1.77 -30.04
C SER A 244 15.69 3.25 -29.79
N GLY A 245 15.38 3.61 -28.54
CA GLY A 245 15.73 4.90 -27.95
C GLY A 245 17.03 4.74 -27.17
N LYS A 246 18.12 5.28 -27.69
CA LYS A 246 19.49 5.17 -27.15
C LYS A 246 19.67 6.13 -25.98
N GLU A 247 19.17 5.81 -24.80
CA GLU A 247 19.57 6.51 -23.58
C GLU A 247 20.94 6.00 -23.10
N ARG A 248 21.97 6.79 -23.36
CA ARG A 248 23.26 6.70 -22.66
C ARG A 248 23.06 7.20 -21.23
N GLY A 249 22.63 6.32 -20.34
CA GLY A 249 22.53 6.57 -18.90
C GLY A 249 23.06 5.39 -18.10
N SER A 250 24.23 5.58 -17.49
CA SER A 250 24.92 4.82 -16.41
C SER A 250 24.53 3.35 -16.14
N GLY A 251 25.55 2.48 -16.06
CA GLY A 251 25.47 1.03 -15.80
C GLY A 251 24.89 0.63 -14.44
N ALA A 252 23.61 0.92 -14.22
CA ALA A 252 22.91 0.73 -12.97
C ALA A 252 22.01 -0.52 -13.11
N GLY A 253 22.32 -1.60 -12.36
CA GLY A 253 21.54 -2.85 -12.41
C GLY A 253 20.02 -2.63 -12.25
N LYS A 254 19.23 -3.34 -13.07
CA LYS A 254 17.76 -3.24 -13.11
C LYS A 254 17.12 -3.47 -11.72
N PRO A 255 16.05 -2.74 -11.36
CA PRO A 255 15.27 -3.02 -10.17
C PRO A 255 14.77 -4.47 -10.16
N SER A 256 14.75 -5.09 -8.98
CA SER A 256 14.28 -6.46 -8.79
C SER A 256 13.60 -6.60 -7.43
N PHE A 257 12.76 -7.61 -7.26
CA PHE A 257 12.10 -7.87 -5.99
C PHE A 257 12.83 -8.95 -5.18
N GLN A 258 13.06 -8.67 -3.91
CA GLN A 258 13.40 -9.68 -2.92
C GLN A 258 12.10 -10.24 -2.33
N TRP A 259 11.70 -11.42 -2.80
CA TRP A 259 10.47 -12.08 -2.40
C TRP A 259 10.62 -12.81 -1.06
N THR A 260 9.63 -12.67 -0.19
CA THR A 260 9.45 -13.47 1.03
C THR A 260 8.06 -14.12 1.01
N ARG A 261 7.92 -15.33 1.55
CA ARG A 261 6.60 -15.96 1.70
C ARG A 261 5.83 -15.33 2.85
N VAL A 262 4.51 -15.36 2.73
CA VAL A 262 3.60 -15.03 3.84
C VAL A 262 3.47 -16.25 4.77
N LYS A 263 3.51 -15.98 6.07
CA LYS A 263 3.36 -16.96 7.16
C LYS A 263 1.91 -17.04 7.63
N ALA A 264 1.26 -15.89 7.75
CA ALA A 264 -0.14 -15.79 8.12
C ALA A 264 -0.80 -14.61 7.41
N ILE A 265 -2.08 -14.76 7.11
CA ILE A 265 -2.95 -13.76 6.49
C ILE A 265 -4.09 -13.50 7.46
N GLN A 266 -4.35 -12.24 7.81
CA GLN A 266 -5.48 -11.82 8.65
C GLN A 266 -6.43 -10.93 7.84
N ILE A 267 -7.72 -11.26 7.85
CA ILE A 267 -8.79 -10.53 7.13
C ILE A 267 -9.99 -10.36 8.06
N PRO A 268 -10.53 -9.13 8.22
CA PRO A 268 -11.74 -8.89 9.01
C PRO A 268 -12.97 -9.55 8.38
N LYS A 269 -13.91 -10.03 9.20
CA LYS A 269 -15.19 -10.60 8.76
C LYS A 269 -16.04 -9.58 8.03
N GLY A 270 -15.91 -8.29 8.34
CA GLY A 270 -16.59 -7.23 7.60
C GLY A 270 -16.23 -7.20 6.10
N TRP A 271 -15.17 -7.89 5.64
CA TRP A 271 -14.89 -8.05 4.21
C TRP A 271 -15.80 -9.07 3.50
N TYR A 272 -16.40 -9.99 4.25
CA TYR A 272 -17.14 -11.12 3.68
C TYR A 272 -18.53 -10.64 3.25
N ARG A 273 -18.92 -10.99 2.01
CA ARG A 273 -20.13 -10.43 1.37
C ARG A 273 -21.42 -10.79 2.10
N ASP A 274 -21.42 -11.92 2.80
CA ASP A 274 -22.53 -12.40 3.61
C ASP A 274 -22.62 -11.72 4.98
N VAL A 275 -21.62 -10.93 5.38
CA VAL A 275 -21.54 -10.27 6.69
C VAL A 275 -21.91 -8.79 6.59
N SER A 276 -21.20 -8.03 5.75
CA SER A 276 -21.39 -6.57 5.66
C SER A 276 -22.19 -6.14 4.44
N HIS A 277 -22.54 -7.09 3.56
CA HIS A 277 -23.27 -6.84 2.32
C HIS A 277 -22.67 -5.66 1.53
N ASN A 278 -23.41 -4.55 1.41
CA ASN A 278 -23.04 -3.38 0.62
C ASN A 278 -21.88 -2.56 1.23
N MET A 279 -21.48 -2.85 2.48
CA MET A 279 -20.40 -2.17 3.23
C MET A 279 -19.06 -2.94 3.18
N SER A 280 -18.93 -3.96 2.33
CA SER A 280 -17.71 -4.78 2.26
C SER A 280 -16.43 -3.94 2.07
N LEU A 281 -16.50 -2.82 1.33
CA LEU A 281 -15.35 -1.94 1.13
C LEU A 281 -14.81 -1.29 2.40
N ASP A 282 -15.65 -1.05 3.40
CA ASP A 282 -15.20 -0.45 4.66
C ASP A 282 -14.16 -1.33 5.35
N TYR A 283 -14.16 -2.62 5.01
CA TYR A 283 -13.29 -3.65 5.55
C TYR A 283 -12.33 -4.23 4.51
N ASP A 284 -12.08 -3.52 3.40
CA ASP A 284 -11.13 -3.94 2.37
C ASP A 284 -9.66 -3.71 2.79
N TYR A 285 -9.24 -4.35 3.88
CA TYR A 285 -7.88 -4.35 4.37
C TYR A 285 -7.48 -5.72 4.92
N ALA A 286 -6.20 -6.05 4.79
CA ALA A 286 -5.64 -7.29 5.31
C ALA A 286 -4.19 -7.09 5.76
N VAL A 287 -3.77 -7.88 6.76
CA VAL A 287 -2.40 -7.91 7.25
C VAL A 287 -1.73 -9.23 6.90
N LEU A 288 -0.51 -9.13 6.38
CA LEU A 288 0.32 -10.25 5.98
C LEU A 288 1.51 -10.35 6.93
N GLU A 289 1.56 -11.40 7.75
CA GLU A 289 2.78 -11.75 8.51
C GLU A 289 3.80 -12.38 7.55
N LEU A 290 5.00 -11.83 7.49
CA LEU A 290 6.09 -12.29 6.64
C LEU A 290 6.85 -13.41 7.33
N LYS A 291 7.15 -14.49 6.59
CA LYS A 291 7.93 -15.63 7.10
C LYS A 291 9.36 -15.26 7.51
N ARG A 292 9.89 -14.17 6.98
CA ARG A 292 11.22 -13.65 7.33
C ARG A 292 11.15 -12.15 7.60
N PRO A 293 11.74 -11.67 8.72
CA PRO A 293 11.81 -10.26 8.98
C PRO A 293 12.69 -9.55 7.95
N HIS A 294 12.32 -8.32 7.59
CA HIS A 294 13.13 -7.46 6.73
C HIS A 294 13.93 -6.45 7.55
N LYS A 295 14.95 -5.86 6.91
CA LYS A 295 15.80 -4.80 7.51
C LYS A 295 15.50 -3.40 6.97
N LYS A 296 14.49 -3.25 6.11
CA LYS A 296 14.04 -1.95 5.61
C LYS A 296 13.31 -1.17 6.70
N LYS A 297 13.32 0.17 6.59
CA LYS A 297 12.39 1.02 7.33
C LYS A 297 10.96 0.65 6.94
N TYR A 298 10.06 0.77 7.90
CA TYR A 298 8.61 0.63 7.74
C TYR A 298 7.95 1.94 8.15
N MET A 299 6.66 2.10 7.85
CA MET A 299 5.90 3.30 8.22
C MET A 299 4.91 2.97 9.33
N GLU A 300 4.85 3.85 10.33
CA GLU A 300 3.92 3.74 11.45
C GLU A 300 2.49 4.02 10.97
N LEU A 301 1.51 3.40 11.62
CA LEU A 301 0.08 3.70 11.41
C LEU A 301 -0.28 5.00 12.16
N GLY A 302 -1.29 5.70 11.66
CA GLY A 302 -1.95 6.81 12.34
C GLY A 302 -3.44 6.75 12.07
N ILE A 303 -4.23 7.28 13.00
CA ILE A 303 -5.67 7.44 12.78
C ILE A 303 -5.88 8.51 11.71
N SER A 304 -6.78 8.24 10.77
CA SER A 304 -7.13 9.19 9.72
C SER A 304 -7.72 10.46 10.32
N PRO A 305 -7.08 11.63 10.13
CA PRO A 305 -7.78 12.90 10.37
C PRO A 305 -8.87 13.10 9.31
N GLU A 306 -9.81 14.00 9.59
CA GLU A 306 -10.72 14.56 8.58
C GLU A 306 -9.93 15.32 7.51
N ALA A 307 -10.48 15.39 6.29
CA ALA A 307 -9.78 15.94 5.14
C ALA A 307 -9.44 17.42 5.23
N ASP A 308 -10.22 18.20 5.97
CA ASP A 308 -9.96 19.62 6.23
C ASP A 308 -8.83 19.83 7.26
N LYS A 309 -8.60 18.86 8.15
CA LYS A 309 -7.48 18.81 9.11
C LYS A 309 -6.17 18.31 8.50
N MET A 310 -6.18 17.90 7.22
CA MET A 310 -4.99 17.55 6.47
C MET A 310 -4.43 18.75 5.70
N PRO A 311 -3.09 18.95 5.63
CA PRO A 311 -2.47 20.03 4.87
C PRO A 311 -2.93 20.04 3.39
N GLY A 312 -3.80 21.01 3.07
CA GLY A 312 -4.41 21.15 1.74
C GLY A 312 -5.18 19.92 1.26
N SER A 313 -5.73 19.12 2.20
CA SER A 313 -6.42 17.84 1.97
C SER A 313 -5.60 16.85 1.14
N ARG A 314 -4.26 16.99 1.17
CA ARG A 314 -3.35 16.28 0.27
C ARG A 314 -2.88 14.97 0.88
N VAL A 315 -3.02 13.90 0.10
CA VAL A 315 -2.57 12.56 0.44
C VAL A 315 -1.47 12.09 -0.52
N HIS A 316 -0.65 11.16 -0.07
CA HIS A 316 0.48 10.62 -0.82
C HIS A 316 0.48 9.10 -0.75
N PHE A 317 0.84 8.43 -1.86
CA PHE A 317 1.16 7.00 -1.81
C PHE A 317 2.12 6.59 -2.92
N SER A 318 2.68 5.40 -2.76
CA SER A 318 3.51 4.76 -3.77
C SER A 318 3.16 3.29 -3.88
N GLY A 319 3.18 2.79 -5.11
CA GLY A 319 2.69 1.46 -5.46
C GLY A 319 3.25 1.00 -6.80
N PHE A 320 2.75 -0.13 -7.26
CA PHE A 320 3.19 -0.82 -8.46
C PHE A 320 2.02 -1.07 -9.40
N ASP A 321 1.77 -0.09 -10.25
CA ASP A 321 0.79 -0.12 -11.31
C ASP A 321 1.14 -1.19 -12.37
N GLU A 322 0.11 -1.81 -12.96
CA GLU A 322 0.25 -2.86 -13.96
C GLU A 322 0.80 -2.34 -15.30
N ASP A 323 0.41 -1.14 -15.70
CA ASP A 323 0.87 -0.46 -16.92
C ASP A 323 2.35 -0.04 -16.86
N ARG A 324 2.96 -0.03 -15.66
CA ARG A 324 4.37 0.32 -15.43
C ARG A 324 5.12 -0.83 -14.72
N PRO A 325 5.27 -2.00 -15.37
CA PRO A 325 5.74 -3.22 -14.72
C PRO A 325 7.16 -3.06 -14.14
N GLY A 326 7.30 -3.38 -12.85
CA GLY A 326 8.56 -3.32 -12.13
C GLY A 326 9.04 -1.92 -11.75
N GLN A 327 8.29 -0.87 -12.12
CA GLN A 327 8.56 0.50 -11.70
C GLN A 327 7.82 0.80 -10.41
N LEU A 328 8.48 1.52 -9.49
CA LEU A 328 7.81 2.10 -8.34
C LEU A 328 7.22 3.44 -8.76
N VAL A 329 5.92 3.61 -8.56
CA VAL A 329 5.19 4.78 -9.03
C VAL A 329 4.69 5.55 -7.81
N TYR A 330 4.97 6.86 -7.77
CA TYR A 330 4.55 7.78 -6.72
C TYR A 330 3.52 8.77 -7.24
N ARG A 331 2.58 9.14 -6.36
CA ARG A 331 1.57 10.15 -6.64
C ARG A 331 1.10 10.86 -5.38
N PHE A 332 0.44 11.98 -5.59
CA PHE A 332 -0.26 12.73 -4.58
C PHE A 332 -1.48 13.40 -5.20
N CYS A 333 -2.55 13.55 -4.43
CA CYS A 333 -3.76 14.24 -4.85
C CYS A 333 -4.47 14.80 -3.64
N ARG A 334 -5.62 15.45 -3.86
CA ARG A 334 -6.52 15.87 -2.79
C ARG A 334 -7.59 14.82 -2.56
N VAL A 335 -7.99 14.66 -1.31
CA VAL A 335 -9.26 14.01 -0.95
C VAL A 335 -10.38 14.98 -1.29
N SER A 336 -11.38 14.49 -2.04
CA SER A 336 -12.50 15.29 -2.53
C SER A 336 -13.70 15.17 -1.60
N GLU A 337 -14.00 13.95 -1.16
CA GLU A 337 -15.11 13.62 -0.26
C GLU A 337 -14.63 12.53 0.72
N GLU A 338 -15.33 12.41 1.84
CA GLU A 338 -15.06 11.37 2.84
C GLU A 338 -16.34 10.89 3.52
N SER A 339 -16.30 9.63 3.95
CA SER A 339 -17.22 9.04 4.93
C SER A 339 -16.43 8.63 6.17
N THR A 340 -17.09 8.00 7.15
CA THR A 340 -16.44 7.46 8.35
C THR A 340 -15.30 6.51 8.00
N ASP A 341 -15.50 5.65 7.01
CA ASP A 341 -14.60 4.53 6.72
C ASP A 341 -13.84 4.67 5.39
N LEU A 342 -14.24 5.60 4.51
CA LEU A 342 -13.66 5.73 3.17
C LEU A 342 -13.24 7.17 2.84
N PHE A 343 -12.13 7.29 2.10
CA PHE A 343 -11.76 8.49 1.35
C PHE A 343 -12.10 8.31 -0.12
N TYR A 344 -12.65 9.36 -0.72
CA TYR A 344 -12.93 9.45 -2.15
C TYR A 344 -12.02 10.51 -2.75
N GLN A 345 -11.19 10.10 -3.68
CA GLN A 345 -10.05 10.91 -4.12
C GLN A 345 -9.76 10.69 -5.61
N TYR A 346 -8.99 11.63 -6.15
CA TYR A 346 -8.66 11.70 -7.58
C TYR A 346 -7.15 11.56 -7.85
N CYS A 347 -6.50 10.65 -7.14
CA CYS A 347 -5.12 10.25 -7.40
C CYS A 347 -5.12 9.24 -8.54
N ASP A 348 -4.40 9.56 -9.59
CA ASP A 348 -4.20 8.69 -10.74
C ASP A 348 -3.63 7.34 -10.32
N ALA A 349 -4.29 6.28 -10.74
CA ALA A 349 -3.93 4.93 -10.35
C ALA A 349 -4.50 3.93 -11.34
N GLU A 350 -3.68 2.93 -11.67
CA GLU A 350 -4.07 1.81 -12.50
C GLU A 350 -4.19 0.53 -11.65
N PRO A 351 -4.83 -0.53 -12.17
CA PRO A 351 -4.83 -1.85 -11.54
C PRO A 351 -3.43 -2.27 -11.06
N GLY A 352 -3.40 -2.98 -9.94
CA GLY A 352 -2.17 -3.38 -9.25
C GLY A 352 -1.63 -2.37 -8.23
N SER A 353 -2.11 -1.12 -8.24
CA SER A 353 -1.86 -0.15 -7.16
C SER A 353 -2.65 -0.43 -5.87
N SER A 354 -3.69 -1.26 -5.95
CA SER A 354 -4.49 -1.76 -4.81
C SER A 354 -3.62 -2.27 -3.66
N GLY A 355 -4.00 -1.90 -2.44
CA GLY A 355 -3.27 -2.18 -1.20
C GLY A 355 -2.15 -1.18 -0.85
N SER A 356 -1.84 -0.21 -1.72
CA SER A 356 -0.85 0.83 -1.41
C SER A 356 -1.23 1.62 -0.16
N GLY A 357 -0.27 1.82 0.75
CA GLY A 357 -0.48 2.64 1.94
C GLY A 357 -0.50 4.13 1.60
N ILE A 358 -1.61 4.78 1.92
CA ILE A 358 -1.78 6.23 1.82
C ILE A 358 -1.32 6.88 3.12
N TYR A 359 -0.48 7.89 3.00
CA TYR A 359 0.12 8.57 4.14
C TYR A 359 0.10 10.09 3.98
N ILE A 360 0.15 10.76 5.12
CA ILE A 360 0.30 12.22 5.24
C ILE A 360 1.51 12.52 6.13
N ARG A 361 1.93 13.79 6.17
CA ARG A 361 3.03 14.24 7.01
C ARG A 361 2.55 15.36 7.94
N LEU A 362 2.40 15.08 9.22
CA LEU A 362 2.07 16.07 10.25
C LEU A 362 3.23 16.24 11.25
N LYS A 363 3.17 17.31 12.04
CA LYS A 363 4.13 17.59 13.10
C LYS A 363 3.84 16.71 14.32
N GLU A 364 4.87 16.18 14.93
CA GLU A 364 4.73 15.45 16.19
C GLU A 364 4.37 16.41 17.34
N PRO A 365 3.43 16.05 18.23
CA PRO A 365 3.05 16.90 19.34
C PRO A 365 4.26 17.15 20.24
N ASN A 366 4.41 18.40 20.68
CA ASN A 366 5.51 18.87 21.53
C ASN A 366 6.92 18.65 20.94
N LYS A 367 7.04 18.39 19.63
CA LYS A 367 8.32 18.17 18.94
C LYS A 367 8.38 19.03 17.68
N LYS A 368 9.57 19.50 17.31
CA LYS A 368 9.82 20.18 16.02
C LYS A 368 9.99 19.21 14.85
N LYS A 369 9.57 17.95 15.00
CA LYS A 369 9.82 16.87 14.02
C LYS A 369 8.54 16.55 13.26
N TRP A 370 8.66 16.45 11.94
CA TRP A 370 7.60 15.95 11.07
C TRP A 370 7.67 14.44 10.94
N ARG A 371 6.51 13.78 11.00
CA ARG A 371 6.40 12.33 10.78
C ARG A 371 5.34 11.98 9.76
N ARG A 372 5.66 10.97 8.96
CA ARG A 372 4.71 10.34 8.05
C ARG A 372 4.12 9.13 8.73
N LYS A 373 2.79 9.06 8.74
CA LYS A 373 2.03 7.89 9.18
C LYS A 373 1.06 7.48 8.07
N ILE A 374 0.82 6.17 7.96
CA ILE A 374 -0.20 5.62 7.08
C ILE A 374 -1.55 5.92 7.73
N ILE A 375 -2.45 6.51 6.95
CA ILE A 375 -3.80 6.88 7.39
C ILE A 375 -4.88 6.17 6.58
N ALA A 376 -4.55 5.54 5.46
CA ALA A 376 -5.53 4.81 4.66
C ALA A 376 -4.87 3.75 3.78
N ILE A 377 -5.67 2.83 3.25
CA ILE A 377 -5.27 1.78 2.31
C ILE A 377 -5.98 2.05 0.99
N TYR A 378 -5.22 2.24 -0.08
CA TYR A 378 -5.80 2.40 -1.42
C TYR A 378 -6.51 1.10 -1.82
N SER A 379 -7.81 1.17 -2.10
CA SER A 379 -8.63 0.01 -2.47
C SER A 379 -8.68 -0.11 -4.00
N GLY A 380 -9.20 0.90 -4.68
CA GLY A 380 -9.32 0.88 -6.14
C GLY A 380 -10.33 1.87 -6.66
N HIS A 381 -10.63 1.76 -7.94
CA HIS A 381 -11.63 2.58 -8.60
C HIS A 381 -13.04 2.09 -8.29
N GLN A 382 -13.97 2.99 -7.96
CA GLN A 382 -15.39 2.72 -7.71
C GLN A 382 -16.29 3.71 -8.43
N TRP A 383 -17.44 3.21 -8.88
CA TRP A 383 -18.59 4.02 -9.27
C TRP A 383 -19.48 4.23 -8.05
N VAL A 384 -19.78 5.49 -7.75
CA VAL A 384 -20.45 5.91 -6.52
C VAL A 384 -21.56 6.90 -6.87
N ASP A 385 -22.76 6.68 -6.35
CA ASP A 385 -23.85 7.64 -6.48
C ASP A 385 -23.65 8.83 -5.54
N VAL A 386 -23.69 10.03 -6.11
CA VAL A 386 -23.61 11.32 -5.42
C VAL A 386 -24.66 12.27 -6.02
N ASN A 387 -25.60 12.73 -5.20
CA ASN A 387 -26.77 13.54 -5.57
C ASN A 387 -27.58 12.91 -6.71
N ASN A 388 -27.87 11.60 -6.64
CA ASN A 388 -28.52 10.83 -7.72
C ASN A 388 -27.76 10.87 -9.07
N GLN A 389 -26.44 11.13 -9.05
CA GLN A 389 -25.58 11.01 -10.23
C GLN A 389 -24.43 10.04 -9.94
N GLN A 390 -24.19 9.10 -10.85
CA GLN A 390 -22.99 8.26 -10.78
C GLN A 390 -21.75 9.10 -11.04
N GLN A 391 -20.80 8.99 -10.11
CA GLN A 391 -19.49 9.62 -10.16
C GLN A 391 -18.41 8.56 -9.94
N ASP A 392 -17.29 8.73 -10.61
CA ASP A 392 -16.18 7.78 -10.61
C ASP A 392 -15.07 8.28 -9.66
N TYR A 393 -14.77 7.50 -8.62
CA TYR A 393 -13.76 7.85 -7.62
C TYR A 393 -12.72 6.76 -7.49
N ASN A 394 -11.51 7.14 -7.13
CA ASN A 394 -10.62 6.19 -6.49
C ASN A 394 -10.86 6.23 -4.98
N VAL A 395 -11.02 5.06 -4.39
CA VAL A 395 -11.45 4.87 -3.00
C VAL A 395 -10.31 4.31 -2.16
N ALA A 396 -10.25 4.74 -0.91
CA ALA A 396 -9.32 4.22 0.06
C ALA A 396 -9.98 4.01 1.43
N VAL A 397 -9.64 2.90 2.08
CA VAL A 397 -10.11 2.55 3.42
C VAL A 397 -9.38 3.38 4.45
N ARG A 398 -10.10 4.23 5.19
CA ARG A 398 -9.59 5.02 6.32
C ARG A 398 -9.18 4.09 7.46
N ILE A 399 -8.10 4.43 8.14
CA ILE A 399 -7.69 3.83 9.41
C ILE A 399 -8.42 4.57 10.54
N THR A 400 -9.61 4.09 10.86
CA THR A 400 -10.41 4.53 12.03
C THR A 400 -9.78 4.03 13.34
N PRO A 401 -10.19 4.54 14.52
CA PRO A 401 -9.69 4.05 15.80
C PRO A 401 -9.85 2.53 15.99
N LEU A 402 -10.97 1.95 15.55
CA LEU A 402 -11.22 0.51 15.61
C LEU A 402 -10.29 -0.27 14.68
N LYS A 403 -10.12 0.17 13.43
CA LYS A 403 -9.19 -0.46 12.48
C LYS A 403 -7.74 -0.35 12.96
N TYR A 404 -7.36 0.79 13.53
CA TYR A 404 -6.05 0.98 14.16
C TYR A 404 -5.83 -0.05 15.27
N ALA A 405 -6.80 -0.19 16.19
CA ALA A 405 -6.72 -1.15 17.29
C ALA A 405 -6.51 -2.58 16.78
N GLN A 406 -7.26 -2.97 15.74
CA GLN A 406 -7.22 -4.31 15.17
C GLN A 406 -5.89 -4.60 14.48
N ILE A 407 -5.45 -3.71 13.60
CA ILE A 407 -4.17 -3.85 12.89
C ILE A 407 -3.00 -3.83 13.88
N CYS A 408 -3.04 -2.96 14.88
CA CYS A 408 -2.03 -2.91 15.94
C CYS A 408 -1.96 -4.22 16.72
N TYR A 409 -3.12 -4.78 17.09
CA TYR A 409 -3.19 -6.09 17.75
C TYR A 409 -2.58 -7.20 16.88
N TRP A 410 -2.86 -7.22 15.58
CA TRP A 410 -2.25 -8.19 14.66
C TRP A 410 -0.73 -8.05 14.54
N ILE A 411 -0.18 -6.83 14.65
CA ILE A 411 1.27 -6.60 14.61
C ILE A 411 1.96 -7.07 15.89
N HIS A 412 1.36 -6.80 17.05
CA HIS A 412 2.01 -6.95 18.36
C HIS A 412 1.58 -8.18 19.16
N GLY A 413 0.43 -8.76 18.82
CA GLY A 413 -0.20 -9.87 19.56
C GLY A 413 -0.70 -9.50 20.95
N ASN A 414 -0.75 -8.20 21.30
CA ASN A 414 -1.24 -7.72 22.60
C ASN A 414 -1.80 -6.30 22.53
N HIS A 415 -2.76 -5.97 23.40
CA HIS A 415 -3.40 -4.65 23.46
C HIS A 415 -2.58 -3.60 24.19
N ALA A 416 -1.63 -4.00 25.04
CA ALA A 416 -0.85 -3.06 25.85
C ALA A 416 -0.03 -2.11 24.97
N SER A 417 0.47 -2.62 23.84
CA SER A 417 1.16 -1.83 22.81
C SER A 417 0.25 -0.91 21.99
N CYS A 418 -1.07 -1.02 22.13
CA CYS A 418 -2.06 -0.40 21.24
C CYS A 418 -2.97 0.62 21.94
N LYS A 419 -2.59 1.11 23.13
CA LYS A 419 -3.43 2.02 23.95
C LYS A 419 -3.61 3.42 23.36
N GLN A 420 -2.70 3.85 22.48
CA GLN A 420 -2.64 5.19 21.90
C GLN A 420 -2.22 5.08 20.42
N GLY A 421 -2.76 5.94 19.56
CA GLY A 421 -2.50 5.95 18.11
C GLY A 421 -2.22 7.32 17.53
#